data_AF-A0A535LYS3-F1
#
_entry.id   AF-A0A535LYS3-F1
#
_cell.length_a   1.000
_cell.length_b   1.000
_cell.length_c   1.000
_cell.angle_alpha   90.00
_cell.angle_beta   90.00
_cell.angle_gamma   90.00
#
_symmetry.space_group_name_H-M   'P 1'
#
loop_
_entity.id
_entity.type
_entity.pdbx_description
1 polymer ?
#
loop_
_entity_poly.entity_id
_entity_poly.type
_entity_poly.pdbx_seq_one_letter_code
_entity_poly.pdbx_strand_id
1 'polypeptide(L)'
;SGCLDVDISVTPFTNTLPIRRLALKPGMQATLSMVYIEVPLMQATARVQRYTCLEITPGGRRYLYESLENGVSVFTAELPVDSDGLVIDYPGLFKRVWG
;
A
#
# COMPACT_ATOMS: atom_id res chain seq x y z
N SER A 1 9.52 19.33 4.55
CA SER A 1 8.57 19.00 5.63
C SER A 1 7.33 18.36 5.01
N GLY A 2 6.85 17.23 5.56
CA GLY A 2 5.53 16.67 5.26
C GLY A 2 5.48 15.33 4.52
N CYS A 3 6.02 14.25 5.11
CA CYS A 3 5.48 12.91 4.84
C CYS A 3 4.42 12.63 5.90
N LEU A 4 3.18 12.43 5.48
CA LEU A 4 2.05 12.15 6.38
C LEU A 4 1.93 10.66 6.74
N ASP A 5 2.60 9.79 5.99
CA ASP A 5 2.47 8.34 6.13
C ASP A 5 3.85 7.67 6.27
N VAL A 6 3.93 6.66 7.13
CA VAL A 6 5.11 5.80 7.35
C VAL A 6 4.83 4.43 6.74
N ASP A 7 5.81 3.90 6.02
CA ASP A 7 5.82 2.53 5.50
C ASP A 7 6.93 1.72 6.20
N ILE A 8 6.65 0.48 6.58
CA ILE A 8 7.60 -0.38 7.30
C ILE A 8 7.69 -1.70 6.53
N SER A 9 8.90 -2.05 6.10
CA SER A 9 9.15 -3.17 5.18
C SER A 9 8.63 -4.53 5.65
N VAL A 10 8.48 -4.72 6.97
CA VAL A 10 8.12 -5.99 7.60
C VAL A 10 6.62 -6.15 7.87
N THR A 11 5.77 -5.24 7.39
CA THR A 11 4.33 -5.36 7.58
C THR A 11 3.51 -4.78 6.42
N PRO A 12 2.44 -5.47 5.97
CA PRO A 12 1.51 -4.91 5.00
C PRO A 12 0.50 -3.93 5.65
N PHE A 13 0.54 -3.80 6.99
CA PHE A 13 -0.42 -2.97 7.73
C PHE A 13 -0.30 -1.49 7.40
N THR A 14 0.89 -1.03 7.02
CA THR A 14 1.11 0.35 6.59
C THR A 14 0.37 0.69 5.29
N ASN A 15 0.07 -0.29 4.44
CA ASN A 15 -0.76 -0.09 3.25
C ASN A 15 -2.23 0.21 3.59
N THR A 16 -2.72 -0.22 4.76
CA THR A 16 -4.10 0.05 5.22
C THR A 16 -4.35 1.53 5.46
N LEU A 17 -3.34 2.28 5.94
CA LEU A 17 -3.47 3.70 6.24
C LEU A 17 -3.88 4.54 5.01
N PRO A 18 -3.13 4.52 3.89
CA PRO A 18 -3.51 5.27 2.70
C PRO A 18 -4.80 4.71 2.06
N ILE A 19 -5.03 3.40 2.06
CA ILE A 19 -6.25 2.80 1.51
C ILE A 19 -7.50 3.35 2.21
N ARG A 20 -7.51 3.37 3.55
CA ARG A 20 -8.64 3.89 4.32
C ARG A 20 -8.77 5.41 4.21
N ARG A 21 -7.63 6.13 4.30
CA ARG A 21 -7.61 7.60 4.29
C ARG A 21 -8.07 8.18 2.96
N LEU A 22 -7.67 7.58 1.84
CA LEU A 22 -7.97 8.08 0.51
C LEU A 22 -9.35 7.65 0.02
N ALA A 23 -9.87 6.50 0.48
CA ALA A 23 -11.17 5.96 0.10
C ALA A 23 -11.44 6.03 -1.41
N LEU A 24 -10.43 5.68 -2.22
CA LEU A 24 -10.46 5.81 -3.68
C LEU A 24 -11.63 5.00 -4.26
N LYS A 25 -12.32 5.59 -5.25
CA LYS A 25 -13.33 4.88 -6.05
C LYS A 25 -12.65 4.06 -7.15
N PRO A 26 -13.30 3.02 -7.71
CA PRO A 26 -12.74 2.26 -8.82
C PRO A 26 -12.27 3.15 -9.97
N GLY A 27 -11.06 2.87 -10.49
CA GLY A 27 -10.38 3.65 -11.51
C GLY A 27 -9.65 4.90 -11.03
N MET A 28 -9.86 5.33 -9.77
CA MET A 28 -9.11 6.45 -9.20
C MET A 28 -7.75 5.99 -8.67
N GLN A 29 -6.78 6.89 -8.74
CA GLN A 29 -5.43 6.68 -8.22
C GLN A 29 -4.96 7.87 -7.38
N ALA A 30 -4.03 7.60 -6.47
CA ALA A 30 -3.30 8.62 -5.74
C ALA A 30 -1.82 8.25 -5.64
N THR A 31 -0.96 9.27 -5.74
CA THR A 31 0.49 9.13 -5.53
C THR A 31 0.85 9.79 -4.21
N LEU A 32 1.62 9.08 -3.38
CA LEU A 32 1.98 9.46 -2.03
C LEU A 32 3.51 9.44 -1.89
N SER A 33 4.04 10.33 -1.05
CA SER A 33 5.41 10.23 -0.57
C SER A 33 5.37 9.72 0.87
N MET A 34 6.01 8.58 1.11
CA MET A 34 6.02 7.87 2.38
C MET A 34 7.43 7.76 2.92
N VAL A 35 7.58 7.84 4.24
CA VAL A 35 8.84 7.48 4.90
C VAL A 35 8.89 5.96 4.99
N TYR A 36 9.71 5.34 4.17
CA TYR A 36 9.95 3.91 4.21
C TYR A 36 11.08 3.59 5.18
N ILE A 37 10.77 2.79 6.19
CA ILE A 37 11.70 2.29 7.19
C ILE A 37 12.06 0.86 6.82
N GLU A 38 13.31 0.66 6.42
CA GLU A 38 13.86 -0.66 6.11
C GLU A 38 14.31 -1.35 7.39
N VAL A 39 13.77 -2.53 7.68
CA VAL A 39 14.15 -3.38 8.82
C VAL A 39 14.94 -4.59 8.28
N PRO A 40 16.03 -5.03 8.96
CA PRO A 40 16.53 -4.59 10.27
C PRO A 40 17.53 -3.43 10.22
N LEU A 41 17.83 -2.89 9.04
CA LEU A 41 18.83 -1.83 8.86
C LEU A 41 18.45 -0.50 9.53
N MET A 42 17.18 -0.30 9.87
CA MET A 42 16.59 0.89 10.49
C MET A 42 16.88 2.19 9.73
N GLN A 43 16.95 2.09 8.39
CA GLN A 43 17.18 3.24 7.52
C GLN A 43 15.85 3.80 7.04
N ALA A 44 15.69 5.12 7.16
CA ALA A 44 14.53 5.85 6.68
C ALA A 44 14.83 6.48 5.30
N THR A 45 14.03 6.14 4.31
CA THR A 45 14.13 6.70 2.95
C THR A 45 12.79 7.23 2.49
N ALA A 46 12.78 8.26 1.64
CA ALA A 46 11.54 8.70 1.00
C ALA A 46 11.23 7.74 -0.15
N ARG A 47 10.05 7.10 -0.11
CA ARG A 47 9.52 6.28 -1.21
C ARG A 47 8.28 6.94 -1.78
N VAL A 48 8.21 6.97 -3.11
CA VAL A 48 7.00 7.40 -3.80
C VAL A 48 6.19 6.15 -4.13
N GLN A 49 4.93 6.17 -3.77
CA GLN A 49 4.03 5.04 -3.94
C GLN A 49 2.78 5.49 -4.69
N ARG A 50 2.22 4.63 -5.53
CA ARG A 50 0.93 4.86 -6.16
C ARG A 50 -0.03 3.74 -5.78
N TYR A 51 -1.25 4.14 -5.45
CA TYR A 51 -2.37 3.24 -5.21
C TYR A 51 -3.46 3.55 -6.22
N THR A 52 -3.91 2.53 -6.94
CA THR A 52 -5.05 2.60 -7.86
C THR A 52 -6.11 1.64 -7.38
N CYS A 53 -7.33 2.12 -7.13
CA CYS A 53 -8.44 1.24 -6.79
C CYS A 53 -8.92 0.52 -8.06
N LEU A 54 -8.73 -0.80 -8.12
CA LEU A 54 -9.17 -1.61 -9.27
C LEU A 54 -10.65 -1.96 -9.14
N GLU A 55 -11.07 -2.39 -7.95
CA GLU A 55 -12.46 -2.78 -7.72
C GLU A 55 -12.88 -2.58 -6.26
N ILE A 56 -14.20 -2.48 -6.05
CA ILE A 56 -14.86 -2.57 -4.76
C ILE A 56 -15.96 -3.62 -4.88
N THR A 57 -15.98 -4.58 -3.97
CA THR A 57 -17.01 -5.63 -3.87
C THR A 57 -17.62 -5.62 -2.47
N PRO A 58 -18.75 -6.33 -2.23
CA PRO A 58 -19.25 -6.51 -0.87
C PRO A 58 -18.24 -7.17 0.08
N GLY A 59 -17.31 -7.96 -0.45
CA GLY A 59 -16.28 -8.67 0.33
C GLY A 59 -15.00 -7.87 0.60
N GLY A 60 -14.88 -6.65 0.05
CA GLY A 60 -13.68 -5.83 0.23
C GLY A 60 -13.32 -5.01 -1.00
N ARG A 61 -12.02 -4.78 -1.21
CA ARG A 61 -11.51 -3.95 -2.31
C ARG A 61 -10.26 -4.59 -2.89
N ARG A 62 -9.91 -4.22 -4.12
CA ARG A 62 -8.64 -4.61 -4.75
C ARG A 62 -7.90 -3.37 -5.21
N TYR A 63 -6.66 -3.24 -4.78
CA TYR A 63 -5.78 -2.12 -5.15
C TYR A 63 -4.59 -2.60 -5.96
N LEU A 64 -4.21 -1.85 -6.99
CA LEU A 64 -2.86 -1.94 -7.54
C LEU A 64 -1.96 -1.01 -6.74
N TYR A 65 -0.97 -1.59 -6.08
CA TYR A 65 0.14 -0.89 -5.47
C TYR A 65 1.30 -0.80 -6.46
N GLU A 66 1.94 0.36 -6.49
CA GLU A 66 3.18 0.59 -7.23
C GLU A 66 4.20 1.32 -6.34
N SER A 67 5.43 0.80 -6.30
CA SER A 67 6.59 1.57 -5.81
C SER A 67 7.23 2.28 -7.00
N LEU A 68 7.44 3.59 -6.87
CA LEU A 68 7.98 4.44 -7.92
C LEU A 68 9.39 4.94 -7.58
N GLU A 69 10.31 4.82 -8.53
CA GLU A 69 11.61 5.49 -8.51
C GLU A 69 11.72 6.42 -9.72
N ASN A 70 12.01 7.70 -9.48
CA ASN A 70 12.07 8.74 -10.52
C ASN A 70 10.80 8.77 -11.42
N GLY A 71 9.64 8.48 -10.85
CA GLY A 71 8.35 8.45 -11.56
C GLY A 71 8.05 7.16 -12.33
N VAL A 72 8.99 6.20 -12.35
CA VAL A 72 8.86 4.91 -13.03
C VAL A 72 8.48 3.83 -12.01
N SER A 73 7.52 2.97 -12.38
CA SER A 73 7.11 1.83 -11.57
C SER A 73 8.20 0.76 -11.57
N VAL A 74 8.80 0.51 -10.41
CA VAL A 74 9.89 -0.48 -10.23
C VAL A 74 9.40 -1.76 -9.56
N PHE A 75 8.24 -1.71 -8.91
CA PHE A 75 7.58 -2.86 -8.32
C PHE A 75 6.08 -2.63 -8.31
N THR A 76 5.31 -3.70 -8.55
CA THR A 76 3.85 -3.67 -8.52
C THR A 76 3.29 -4.88 -7.78
N ALA A 77 2.16 -4.68 -7.10
CA ALA A 77 1.43 -5.76 -6.44
C ALA A 77 -0.08 -5.47 -6.45
N GLU A 78 -0.89 -6.49 -6.73
CA GLU A 78 -2.32 -6.43 -6.45
C GLU A 78 -2.56 -6.79 -4.98
N LEU A 79 -3.20 -5.88 -4.26
CA LEU A 79 -3.51 -5.99 -2.84
C LEU A 79 -5.02 -6.19 -2.67
N PRO A 80 -5.50 -7.45 -2.56
CA PRO A 80 -6.82 -7.71 -2.02
C PRO A 80 -6.86 -7.26 -0.55
N VAL A 81 -7.85 -6.43 -0.23
CA VAL A 81 -8.11 -5.96 1.13
C VAL A 81 -9.54 -6.28 1.52
N ASP A 82 -9.77 -6.50 2.81
CA ASP A 82 -11.12 -6.70 3.34
C ASP A 82 -11.93 -5.39 3.43
N SER A 83 -13.14 -5.48 3.99
CA SER A 83 -14.05 -4.33 4.18
C SER A 83 -13.43 -3.21 5.01
N ASP A 84 -12.56 -3.56 5.96
CA ASP A 84 -11.86 -2.63 6.86
C ASP A 84 -10.58 -2.06 6.23
N GLY A 85 -10.18 -2.55 5.05
CA GLY A 85 -8.99 -2.12 4.33
C GLY A 85 -7.71 -2.82 4.78
N LEU A 86 -7.82 -3.95 5.49
CA LEU A 86 -6.67 -4.78 5.86
C LEU A 86 -6.27 -5.66 4.69
N VAL A 87 -4.97 -5.70 4.40
CA VAL A 87 -4.41 -6.56 3.36
C VAL A 87 -4.61 -8.03 3.72
N ILE A 88 -5.25 -8.78 2.81
CA ILE A 88 -5.52 -10.21 2.95
C ILE A 88 -4.32 -11.01 2.43
N ASP A 89 -3.82 -10.63 1.26
CA ASP A 89 -2.68 -11.25 0.60
C ASP A 89 -1.81 -10.15 -0.03
N TYR A 90 -0.51 -10.27 0.17
CA TYR A 90 0.50 -9.45 -0.47
C TYR A 90 1.44 -10.43 -1.19
N PRO A 91 1.25 -10.65 -2.50
CA PRO A 91 1.93 -11.71 -3.24
C PRO A 91 3.45 -11.71 -3.03
N GLY A 92 3.99 -12.85 -2.61
CA GLY A 92 5.42 -13.06 -2.40
C GLY A 92 6.00 -12.44 -1.12
N LEU A 93 5.21 -11.71 -0.33
CA LEU A 93 5.68 -11.04 0.89
C LEU A 93 4.88 -11.45 2.15
N PHE A 94 3.55 -11.36 2.11
CA PHE A 94 2.71 -11.60 3.30
C PHE A 94 1.39 -12.28 2.95
N LYS A 95 0.90 -13.11 3.87
CA LYS A 95 -0.45 -13.68 3.80
C LYS A 95 -1.10 -13.60 5.17
N ARG A 96 -2.34 -13.11 5.25
CA ARG A 96 -3.09 -13.11 6.50
C ARG A 96 -3.46 -14.54 6.91
N VAL A 97 -3.16 -14.90 8.15
CA VAL A 97 -3.39 -16.25 8.68
C VAL A 97 -4.65 -16.37 9.55
N TRP A 98 -5.21 -15.26 10.04
CA TRP A 98 -6.43 -15.22 10.85
C TRP A 98 -7.18 -13.90 10.63
N GLY A 99 -8.51 -13.97 10.58
CA GLY A 99 -9.43 -12.86 10.33
C GLY A 99 -10.80 -13.38 9.89
#